data_AF-A0A7X9E4X4-F1
#
_entry.id   AF-A0A7X9E4X4-F1
#
_cell.length_a   1.000
_cell.length_b   1.000
_cell.length_c   1.000
_cell.angle_alpha   90.00
_cell.angle_beta   90.00
_cell.angle_gamma   90.00
#
_symmetry.space_group_name_H-M   'P 1'
#
loop_
_entity.id
_entity.type
_entity.pdbx_description
1 polymer ?
#
loop_
_entity_poly.entity_id
_entity_poly.type
_entity_poly.pdbx_seq_one_letter_code
_entity_poly.pdbx_strand_id
1 'polypeptide(L)'
;MSEHKKHLYMTVFPNNALIASQLEPEQFGEHYTTGSEKHFSQKVIFAEIDINFRNPYFEIDKYLAETVEHPDGQPKKTKFICSYNVLENVPLSAIQKLYLVTTNGKVLPLDSSPDTNYHDPRKIRIYQEICPLDTLVASNIDHKEFGKLITTQKAKGAPKILFTQIDFDVDHFLESNKSNQIPHIDLPAVNPSRFFETISELKDHPEKVTKTISLGGILRDISYKFLKHGFWFACCDEIKYFPMPSVEELEDKYFYWWKFVR
;
A
#
# COMPACT_ATOMS: atom_id res chain seq x y z
N MET A 1 -36.93 -8.81 1.28
CA MET A 1 -35.80 -8.32 0.49
C MET A 1 -34.69 -8.04 1.49
N SER A 2 -33.61 -8.82 1.51
CA SER A 2 -32.49 -8.50 2.39
C SER A 2 -31.77 -7.30 1.80
N GLU A 3 -31.90 -6.13 2.42
CA GLU A 3 -31.15 -4.95 2.02
C GLU A 3 -29.65 -5.24 2.25
N HIS A 4 -28.87 -5.39 1.19
CA HIS A 4 -27.43 -5.57 1.35
C HIS A 4 -26.81 -4.31 1.94
N LYS A 5 -25.96 -4.49 2.95
CA LYS A 5 -25.22 -3.40 3.59
C LYS A 5 -24.35 -2.68 2.56
N LYS A 6 -24.30 -1.35 2.63
CA LYS A 6 -23.45 -0.52 1.76
C LYS A 6 -22.12 -0.23 2.45
N HIS A 7 -21.06 -0.26 1.66
CA HIS A 7 -19.69 0.03 2.08
C HIS A 7 -19.08 1.10 1.18
N LEU A 8 -18.12 1.83 1.74
CA LEU A 8 -17.22 2.69 0.98
C LEU A 8 -15.83 2.07 0.98
N TYR A 9 -15.31 1.79 -0.20
CA TYR A 9 -13.96 1.28 -0.37
C TYR A 9 -13.12 2.30 -1.14
N MET A 10 -11.88 2.48 -0.69
CA MET A 10 -10.86 3.23 -1.40
C MET A 10 -9.81 2.24 -1.91
N THR A 11 -9.74 2.02 -3.22
CA THR A 11 -8.58 1.32 -3.78
C THR A 11 -7.36 2.22 -3.69
N VAL A 12 -6.20 1.63 -3.40
CA VAL A 12 -4.91 2.33 -3.29
C VAL A 12 -3.83 1.63 -4.11
N PHE A 13 -4.10 0.43 -4.60
CA PHE A 13 -3.28 -0.27 -5.58
C PHE A 13 -4.19 -1.18 -6.43
N PRO A 14 -4.12 -1.15 -7.77
CA PRO A 14 -3.19 -0.38 -8.59
C PRO A 14 -3.63 1.06 -8.89
N ASN A 15 -4.87 1.42 -8.56
CA ASN A 15 -5.45 2.73 -8.84
C ASN A 15 -6.03 3.34 -7.56
N ASN A 16 -6.16 4.66 -7.53
CA ASN A 16 -6.76 5.38 -6.40
C ASN A 16 -8.20 5.81 -6.69
N ALA A 17 -9.18 5.03 -6.23
CA ALA A 17 -10.60 5.26 -6.49
C ALA A 17 -11.45 5.08 -5.24
N LEU A 18 -12.47 5.93 -5.06
CA LEU A 18 -13.53 5.80 -4.05
C LEU A 18 -14.74 5.13 -4.69
N ILE A 19 -15.19 4.04 -4.10
CA ILE A 19 -16.20 3.15 -4.67
C ILE A 19 -17.24 2.82 -3.60
N ALA A 20 -18.51 2.99 -3.93
CA ALA A 20 -19.61 2.42 -3.17
C ALA A 20 -19.88 0.98 -3.63
N SER A 21 -20.17 0.09 -2.68
CA SER A 21 -20.42 -1.33 -2.96
C SER A 21 -21.44 -1.92 -1.97
N GLN A 22 -22.14 -2.95 -2.41
CA GLN A 22 -22.94 -3.84 -1.56
C GLN A 22 -22.23 -5.17 -1.25
N LEU A 23 -20.96 -5.31 -1.66
CA LEU A 23 -20.15 -6.48 -1.36
C LEU A 23 -19.41 -6.32 -0.03
N GLU A 24 -19.38 -7.40 0.73
CA GLU A 24 -18.45 -7.52 1.86
C GLU A 24 -16.99 -7.52 1.36
N PRO A 25 -16.00 -7.17 2.20
CA PRO A 25 -14.63 -6.96 1.77
C PRO A 25 -14.01 -8.15 1.04
N GLU A 26 -14.30 -9.37 1.47
CA GLU A 26 -13.83 -10.61 0.83
C GLU A 26 -14.33 -10.72 -0.61
N GLN A 27 -15.62 -10.47 -0.83
CA GLN A 27 -16.26 -10.52 -2.14
C GLN A 27 -15.79 -9.36 -3.03
N PHE A 28 -15.57 -8.18 -2.44
CA PHE A 28 -15.06 -7.01 -3.15
C PHE A 28 -13.64 -7.24 -3.66
N GLY A 29 -12.74 -7.73 -2.81
CA GLY A 29 -11.36 -8.06 -3.19
C GLY A 29 -11.29 -9.15 -4.26
N GLU A 30 -12.09 -10.21 -4.12
CA GLU A 30 -12.22 -11.26 -5.12
C GLU A 30 -12.70 -10.70 -6.47
N HIS A 31 -13.75 -9.86 -6.48
CA HIS A 31 -14.27 -9.24 -7.71
C HIS A 31 -13.21 -8.49 -8.53
N TYR A 32 -12.27 -7.81 -7.86
CA TYR A 32 -11.19 -7.05 -8.50
C TYR A 32 -9.98 -7.88 -8.97
N THR A 33 -9.88 -9.14 -8.58
CA THR A 33 -8.72 -10.00 -8.93
C THR A 33 -9.11 -11.17 -9.83
N THR A 34 -10.34 -11.69 -9.68
CA THR A 34 -10.87 -12.82 -10.47
C THR A 34 -11.97 -12.41 -11.46
N GLY A 35 -12.31 -11.11 -11.51
CA GLY A 35 -13.31 -10.54 -12.42
C GLY A 35 -12.92 -10.56 -13.91
N SER A 36 -13.83 -10.10 -14.77
CA SER A 36 -13.64 -10.07 -16.23
C SER A 36 -12.34 -9.39 -16.65
N GLU A 37 -11.79 -9.76 -17.83
CA GLU A 37 -10.47 -9.34 -18.36
C GLU A 37 -10.13 -7.83 -18.22
N LYS A 38 -11.14 -6.95 -18.12
CA LYS A 38 -10.97 -5.51 -17.87
C LYS A 38 -10.43 -5.14 -16.48
N HIS A 39 -10.51 -6.02 -15.49
CA HIS A 39 -10.15 -5.72 -14.08
C HIS A 39 -9.00 -6.58 -13.54
N PHE A 40 -8.33 -7.40 -14.36
CA PHE A 40 -7.26 -8.25 -13.88
C PHE A 40 -6.04 -7.43 -13.40
N SER A 41 -5.98 -7.13 -12.10
CA SER A 41 -4.75 -6.71 -11.43
C SER A 41 -4.23 -7.88 -10.60
N GLN A 42 -2.95 -8.22 -10.80
CA GLN A 42 -2.28 -9.29 -10.06
C GLN A 42 -2.29 -9.05 -8.53
N LYS A 43 -2.32 -7.80 -8.08
CA LYS A 43 -2.46 -7.45 -6.66
C LYS A 43 -3.40 -6.26 -6.53
N VAL A 44 -4.20 -6.29 -5.47
CA VAL A 44 -5.10 -5.20 -5.12
C VAL A 44 -4.92 -4.89 -3.64
N ILE A 45 -4.83 -3.60 -3.33
CA ILE A 45 -4.88 -3.11 -1.96
C ILE A 45 -6.00 -2.07 -1.93
N PHE A 46 -6.90 -2.22 -0.97
CA PHE A 46 -7.98 -1.29 -0.75
C PHE A 46 -8.23 -1.10 0.74
N ALA A 47 -8.84 0.02 1.11
CA ALA A 47 -9.24 0.32 2.48
C ALA A 47 -10.75 0.46 2.58
N GLU A 48 -11.33 0.02 3.71
CA GLU A 48 -12.69 0.39 4.09
C GLU A 48 -12.67 1.78 4.72
N ILE A 49 -13.57 2.63 4.23
CA ILE A 49 -13.75 4.00 4.66
C ILE A 49 -15.03 4.08 5.47
N ASP A 50 -15.04 4.89 6.53
CA ASP A 50 -16.24 5.19 7.31
C ASP A 50 -17.39 5.58 6.37
N ILE A 51 -18.49 4.81 6.41
CA ILE A 51 -19.67 5.03 5.58
C ILE A 51 -20.29 6.42 5.77
N ASN A 52 -20.01 7.08 6.90
CA ASN A 52 -20.47 8.43 7.22
C ASN A 52 -19.50 9.53 6.78
N PHE A 53 -18.31 9.18 6.26
CA PHE A 53 -17.35 10.16 5.74
C PHE A 53 -17.97 10.98 4.60
N ARG A 54 -17.84 12.31 4.67
CA ARG A 54 -18.25 13.24 3.62
C ARG A 54 -17.17 14.28 3.40
N ASN A 55 -16.95 14.62 2.13
CA ASN A 55 -16.05 15.69 1.70
C ASN A 55 -16.65 16.31 0.43
N PRO A 56 -16.70 17.65 0.28
CA PRO A 56 -17.22 18.33 -0.91
C PRO A 56 -16.59 17.88 -2.24
N TYR A 57 -15.39 17.30 -2.21
CA TYR A 57 -14.72 16.72 -3.37
C TYR A 57 -15.44 15.47 -3.92
N PHE A 58 -16.33 14.85 -3.14
CA PHE A 58 -17.02 13.61 -3.49
C PHE A 58 -18.55 13.74 -3.36
N GLU A 59 -19.30 13.38 -4.41
CA GLU A 59 -20.78 13.30 -4.35
C GLU A 59 -21.27 12.00 -3.66
N ILE A 60 -20.76 11.68 -2.46
CA ILE A 60 -20.95 10.35 -1.82
C ILE A 60 -22.42 9.96 -1.66
N ASP A 61 -23.28 10.87 -1.18
CA ASP A 61 -24.71 10.56 -0.94
C ASP A 61 -25.44 10.18 -2.23
N LYS A 62 -25.17 10.89 -3.33
CA LYS A 62 -25.73 10.58 -4.65
C LYS A 62 -25.33 9.17 -5.09
N TYR A 63 -24.05 8.84 -5.02
CA TYR A 63 -23.57 7.53 -5.46
C TYR A 63 -23.98 6.39 -4.53
N LEU A 64 -24.11 6.63 -3.22
CA LEU A 64 -24.70 5.66 -2.29
C LEU A 64 -26.19 5.42 -2.58
N ALA A 65 -26.95 6.45 -2.93
CA ALA A 65 -28.36 6.31 -3.33
C ALA A 65 -28.50 5.49 -4.63
N GLU A 66 -27.56 5.63 -5.56
CA GLU A 66 -27.50 4.83 -6.80
C GLU A 66 -26.92 3.42 -6.63
N THR A 67 -26.37 3.11 -5.45
CA THR A 67 -25.82 1.79 -5.12
C THR A 67 -26.95 0.91 -4.58
N VAL A 68 -27.70 0.34 -5.50
CA VAL A 68 -28.87 -0.52 -5.23
C VAL A 68 -28.76 -1.83 -6.00
N GLU A 69 -29.44 -2.84 -5.49
CA GLU A 69 -29.53 -4.18 -6.07
C GLU A 69 -29.93 -4.14 -7.54
N HIS A 70 -29.40 -5.10 -8.29
CA HIS A 70 -29.87 -5.36 -9.64
C HIS A 70 -31.30 -5.91 -9.62
N PRO A 71 -32.05 -5.83 -10.74
CA PRO A 71 -33.43 -6.34 -10.81
C PRO A 71 -33.58 -7.84 -10.47
N ASP A 72 -32.50 -8.60 -10.58
CA ASP A 72 -32.41 -10.02 -10.22
C ASP A 72 -32.07 -10.27 -8.73
N GLY A 73 -31.97 -9.21 -7.92
CA GLY A 73 -31.64 -9.24 -6.49
C GLY A 73 -30.14 -9.34 -6.18
N GLN A 74 -29.27 -9.39 -7.20
CA GLN A 74 -27.83 -9.43 -6.97
C GLN A 74 -27.31 -8.10 -6.42
N PRO A 75 -26.34 -8.13 -5.49
CA PRO A 75 -25.77 -6.90 -4.92
C PRO A 75 -25.05 -6.08 -5.99
N LYS A 76 -25.12 -4.75 -5.87
CA LYS A 76 -24.31 -3.84 -6.66
C LYS A 76 -22.83 -4.00 -6.31
N LYS A 77 -22.08 -4.61 -7.22
CA LYS A 77 -20.65 -4.89 -6.98
C LYS A 77 -19.81 -3.64 -6.82
N THR A 78 -19.95 -2.68 -7.72
CA THR A 78 -19.18 -1.44 -7.71
C THR A 78 -20.00 -0.27 -8.27
N LYS A 79 -19.86 0.89 -7.64
CA LYS A 79 -20.30 2.18 -8.14
C LYS A 79 -19.21 3.19 -7.83
N PHE A 80 -18.46 3.60 -8.86
CA PHE A 80 -17.38 4.57 -8.71
C PHE A 80 -17.93 5.95 -8.35
N ILE A 81 -17.38 6.54 -7.30
CA ILE A 81 -17.66 7.90 -6.82
C ILE A 81 -16.60 8.87 -7.37
N CYS A 82 -15.34 8.48 -7.29
CA CYS A 82 -14.21 9.25 -7.82
C CYS A 82 -13.05 8.30 -8.14
N SER A 83 -12.24 8.64 -9.16
CA SER A 83 -11.12 7.82 -9.64
C SER A 83 -9.78 8.54 -9.63
N TYR A 84 -9.70 9.72 -9.01
CA TYR A 84 -8.49 10.55 -8.99
C TYR A 84 -8.40 11.35 -7.69
N ASN A 85 -7.18 11.51 -7.17
CA ASN A 85 -6.88 12.35 -6.01
C ASN A 85 -7.75 12.02 -4.78
N VAL A 86 -8.02 10.73 -4.58
CA VAL A 86 -8.97 10.26 -3.58
C VAL A 86 -8.32 10.25 -2.20
N LEU A 87 -7.13 9.63 -2.07
CA LEU A 87 -6.44 9.51 -0.79
C LEU A 87 -6.22 10.90 -0.18
N GLU A 88 -5.79 11.86 -0.98
CA GLU A 88 -5.52 13.24 -0.60
C GLU A 88 -6.74 13.95 -0.02
N ASN A 89 -7.95 13.55 -0.42
CA ASN A 89 -9.22 14.09 0.07
C ASN A 89 -9.87 13.24 1.18
N VAL A 90 -9.28 12.11 1.55
CA VAL A 90 -9.74 11.27 2.67
C VAL A 90 -8.88 11.56 3.92
N PRO A 91 -9.47 11.97 5.05
CA PRO A 91 -8.72 12.11 6.31
C PRO A 91 -8.31 10.72 6.82
N LEU A 92 -7.13 10.59 7.44
CA LEU A 92 -6.63 9.28 7.89
C LEU A 92 -7.55 8.65 8.95
N SER A 93 -8.25 9.47 9.73
CA SER A 93 -9.27 9.02 10.69
C SER A 93 -10.42 8.25 10.05
N ALA A 94 -10.79 8.55 8.80
CA ALA A 94 -11.87 7.86 8.09
C ALA A 94 -11.46 6.49 7.54
N ILE A 95 -10.16 6.18 7.44
CA ILE A 95 -9.65 4.89 6.97
C ILE A 95 -9.79 3.87 8.11
N GLN A 96 -10.71 2.91 8.02
CA GLN A 96 -11.02 2.00 9.12
C GLN A 96 -10.13 0.76 9.12
N LYS A 97 -10.02 0.10 7.96
CA LYS A 97 -9.33 -1.18 7.78
C LYS A 97 -8.63 -1.21 6.43
N LEU A 98 -7.47 -1.85 6.35
CA LEU A 98 -6.74 -2.05 5.10
C LEU A 98 -6.82 -3.52 4.70
N TYR A 99 -6.96 -3.81 3.41
CA TYR A 99 -7.12 -5.17 2.89
C TYR A 99 -6.08 -5.46 1.82
N LEU A 100 -5.38 -6.59 2.00
CA LEU A 100 -4.42 -7.10 1.03
C LEU A 100 -5.02 -8.25 0.25
N VAL A 101 -5.08 -8.12 -1.07
CA VAL A 101 -5.63 -9.14 -1.95
C VAL A 101 -4.53 -9.86 -2.71
N THR A 102 -4.53 -11.19 -2.67
CA THR A 102 -3.65 -12.04 -3.49
C THR A 102 -4.16 -12.12 -4.93
N THR A 103 -3.29 -12.60 -5.84
CA THR A 103 -3.62 -12.83 -7.26
C THR A 103 -4.84 -13.73 -7.49
N ASN A 104 -5.17 -14.59 -6.53
CA ASN A 104 -6.32 -15.51 -6.59
C ASN A 104 -7.50 -15.06 -5.72
N GLY A 105 -7.55 -13.78 -5.31
CA GLY A 105 -8.70 -13.18 -4.65
C GLY A 105 -8.87 -13.52 -3.17
N LYS A 106 -7.82 -13.98 -2.49
CA LYS A 106 -7.86 -14.09 -1.02
C LYS A 106 -7.58 -12.74 -0.41
N VAL A 107 -8.39 -12.37 0.57
CA VAL A 107 -8.35 -11.06 1.23
C VAL A 107 -7.86 -11.22 2.66
N LEU A 108 -6.82 -10.47 3.03
CA LEU A 108 -6.32 -10.36 4.40
C LEU A 108 -6.71 -8.98 4.97
N PRO A 109 -7.53 -8.93 6.03
CA PRO A 109 -7.81 -7.69 6.75
C PRO A 109 -6.64 -7.31 7.68
N LEU A 110 -6.31 -6.02 7.71
CA LEU A 110 -5.36 -5.41 8.63
C LEU A 110 -6.06 -4.31 9.44
N ASP A 111 -6.10 -4.49 10.76
CA ASP A 111 -6.60 -3.48 11.69
C ASP A 111 -5.50 -2.45 11.99
N SER A 112 -5.89 -1.18 12.20
CA SER A 112 -4.90 -0.16 12.56
C SER A 112 -4.40 -0.35 13.99
N SER A 113 -3.13 -0.07 14.24
CA SER A 113 -2.54 -0.12 15.58
C SER A 113 -1.63 1.08 15.86
N PRO A 114 -1.33 1.39 17.13
CA PRO A 114 -0.27 2.32 17.47
C PRO A 114 1.07 1.84 16.90
N ASP A 115 1.80 2.75 16.25
CA ASP A 115 3.09 2.42 15.70
C ASP A 115 4.19 2.39 16.77
N THR A 116 4.57 1.16 17.13
CA THR A 116 5.57 0.85 18.16
C THR A 116 6.85 0.26 17.59
N ASN A 117 7.04 0.29 16.26
CA ASN A 117 8.23 -0.28 15.63
C ASN A 117 9.50 0.45 16.09
N TYR A 118 10.51 -0.33 16.49
CA TYR A 118 11.82 0.20 16.85
C TYR A 118 12.62 0.60 15.60
N HIS A 119 13.30 1.74 15.69
CA HIS A 119 14.15 2.28 14.63
C HIS A 119 15.61 2.26 15.03
N ASP A 120 16.43 1.51 14.28
CA ASP A 120 17.88 1.71 14.34
C ASP A 120 18.23 2.89 13.41
N PRO A 121 18.69 4.04 13.95
CA PRO A 121 19.02 5.21 13.14
C PRO A 121 20.24 4.98 12.22
N ARG A 122 20.96 3.86 12.38
CA ARG A 122 22.13 3.52 11.56
C ARG A 122 21.79 2.75 10.30
N LYS A 123 20.55 2.28 10.14
CA LYS A 123 20.15 1.43 9.02
C LYS A 123 19.52 2.24 7.89
N ILE A 124 19.98 1.97 6.67
CA ILE A 124 19.28 2.40 5.45
C ILE A 124 18.08 1.47 5.23
N ARG A 125 16.94 2.05 4.92
CA ARG A 125 15.66 1.37 4.66
C ARG A 125 15.26 1.55 3.20
N ILE A 126 14.55 0.56 2.68
CA ILE A 126 13.98 0.61 1.34
C ILE A 126 12.47 0.78 1.50
N TYR A 127 11.98 1.97 1.15
CA TYR A 127 10.56 2.30 1.16
C TYR A 127 9.98 2.14 -0.24
N GLN A 128 8.80 1.54 -0.29
CA GLN A 128 7.94 1.49 -1.46
C GLN A 128 6.80 2.47 -1.25
N GLU A 129 6.83 3.59 -1.95
CA GLU A 129 5.70 4.51 -2.08
C GLU A 129 4.63 3.84 -2.94
N ILE A 130 3.36 3.83 -2.51
CA ILE A 130 2.30 3.06 -3.18
C ILE A 130 1.29 3.97 -3.86
N CYS A 131 0.79 4.98 -3.14
CA CYS A 131 -0.24 5.88 -3.64
C CYS A 131 -0.04 7.27 -3.02
N PRO A 132 0.05 8.35 -3.81
CA PRO A 132 -0.15 8.42 -5.26
C PRO A 132 1.13 8.30 -6.13
N LEU A 133 2.33 8.24 -5.54
CA LEU A 133 3.59 8.45 -6.27
C LEU A 133 4.17 7.23 -7.01
N ASP A 134 4.06 6.03 -6.44
CA ASP A 134 4.62 4.77 -6.98
C ASP A 134 6.14 4.78 -7.28
N THR A 135 6.98 4.91 -6.25
CA THR A 135 8.44 4.88 -6.37
C THR A 135 9.13 4.00 -5.33
N LEU A 136 10.33 3.50 -5.66
CA LEU A 136 11.20 2.80 -4.72
C LEU A 136 12.29 3.75 -4.23
N VAL A 137 12.43 3.91 -2.92
CA VAL A 137 13.27 4.94 -2.30
C VAL A 137 14.14 4.31 -1.21
N ALA A 138 15.44 4.64 -1.21
CA ALA A 138 16.31 4.37 -0.08
C ALA A 138 16.31 5.58 0.87
N SER A 139 16.34 5.32 2.18
CA SER A 139 16.30 6.39 3.20
C SER A 139 17.06 6.02 4.47
N ASN A 140 17.71 7.00 5.12
CA ASN A 140 18.37 6.85 6.42
C ASN A 140 17.47 7.21 7.62
N ILE A 141 16.36 7.91 7.36
CA ILE A 141 15.37 8.29 8.37
C ILE A 141 14.32 7.20 8.55
N ASP A 142 13.56 7.27 9.64
CA ASP A 142 12.50 6.31 9.94
C ASP A 142 11.20 6.58 9.16
N HIS A 143 10.18 5.74 9.36
CA HIS A 143 8.93 5.88 8.60
C HIS A 143 8.15 7.15 8.97
N LYS A 144 8.30 7.69 10.19
CA LYS A 144 7.56 8.89 10.63
C LYS A 144 8.18 10.11 9.99
N GLU A 145 9.50 10.20 10.07
CA GLU A 145 10.28 11.24 9.41
C GLU A 145 10.14 11.16 7.88
N PHE A 146 10.18 9.96 7.30
CA PHE A 146 9.96 9.75 5.87
C PHE A 146 8.56 10.17 5.43
N GLY A 147 7.52 9.72 6.13
CA GLY A 147 6.14 10.10 5.85
C GLY A 147 5.94 11.62 5.92
N LYS A 148 6.47 12.27 6.95
CA LYS A 148 6.46 13.73 7.08
C LYS A 148 7.21 14.43 5.96
N LEU A 149 8.41 13.95 5.62
CA LEU A 149 9.24 14.51 4.56
C LEU A 149 8.51 14.48 3.21
N ILE A 150 8.00 13.32 2.81
CA ILE A 150 7.32 13.16 1.52
C ILE A 150 6.00 13.94 1.48
N THR A 151 5.31 14.09 2.61
CA THR A 151 4.06 14.84 2.66
C THR A 151 4.18 16.36 2.79
N THR A 152 5.39 16.85 3.03
CA THR A 152 5.68 18.30 3.13
C THR A 152 6.47 18.84 1.93
N GLN A 153 7.03 17.95 1.10
CA GLN A 153 7.74 18.35 -0.12
C GLN A 153 6.79 18.59 -1.30
N LYS A 154 7.05 19.65 -2.07
CA LYS A 154 6.29 19.95 -3.30
C LYS A 154 6.79 19.23 -4.54
N ALA A 155 8.11 19.05 -4.67
CA ALA A 155 8.70 18.62 -5.94
C ALA A 155 8.65 17.10 -6.17
N LYS A 156 8.70 16.32 -5.09
CA LYS A 156 8.79 14.85 -5.10
C LYS A 156 7.84 14.22 -4.08
N GLY A 157 6.82 14.97 -3.68
CA GLY A 157 5.94 14.63 -2.58
C GLY A 157 4.48 14.70 -2.98
N ALA A 158 3.62 14.26 -2.06
CA ALA A 158 2.17 14.31 -2.19
C ALA A 158 1.59 14.64 -0.81
N PRO A 159 0.49 15.41 -0.70
CA PRO A 159 -0.03 15.87 0.59
C PRO A 159 -0.43 14.71 1.53
N LYS A 160 -0.76 13.54 0.95
CA LYS A 160 -0.92 12.28 1.67
C LYS A 160 -0.27 11.16 0.88
N ILE A 161 0.21 10.15 1.58
CA ILE A 161 0.85 9.00 0.95
C ILE A 161 0.56 7.71 1.69
N LEU A 162 0.35 6.63 0.94
CA LEU A 162 0.46 5.25 1.41
C LEU A 162 1.83 4.70 1.01
N PHE A 163 2.56 4.11 1.94
CA PHE A 163 3.83 3.45 1.68
C PHE A 163 4.06 2.23 2.59
N THR A 164 5.03 1.40 2.23
CA THR A 164 5.49 0.25 3.01
C THR A 164 7.01 0.16 2.99
N GLN A 165 7.59 -0.76 3.77
CA GLN A 165 9.02 -1.01 3.85
C GLN A 165 9.33 -2.42 3.35
N ILE A 166 10.27 -2.52 2.42
CA ILE A 166 10.80 -3.79 1.94
C ILE A 166 11.73 -4.38 3.00
N ASP A 167 11.56 -5.66 3.29
CA ASP A 167 12.48 -6.42 4.13
C ASP A 167 13.72 -6.79 3.30
N PHE A 168 14.72 -5.92 3.37
CA PHE A 168 15.96 -6.07 2.61
C PHE A 168 17.16 -5.74 3.51
N ASP A 169 18.16 -6.62 3.53
CA ASP A 169 19.39 -6.41 4.29
C ASP A 169 20.42 -5.64 3.44
N VAL A 170 20.40 -4.31 3.59
CA VAL A 170 21.28 -3.40 2.86
C VAL A 170 22.75 -3.62 3.21
N ASP A 171 23.07 -3.90 4.47
CA ASP A 171 24.45 -4.10 4.91
C ASP A 171 25.02 -5.38 4.29
N HIS A 172 24.26 -6.47 4.34
CA HIS A 172 24.64 -7.73 3.68
C HIS A 172 24.79 -7.57 2.16
N PHE A 173 23.88 -6.83 1.52
CA PHE A 173 23.97 -6.53 0.09
C PHE A 173 25.26 -5.78 -0.28
N LEU A 174 25.63 -4.75 0.51
CA LEU A 174 26.87 -4.01 0.26
C LEU A 174 28.09 -4.91 0.43
N GLU A 175 28.16 -5.68 1.52
CA GLU A 175 29.29 -6.57 1.80
C GLU A 175 29.48 -7.64 0.71
N SER A 176 28.39 -8.27 0.27
CA SER A 176 28.44 -9.30 -0.77
C SER A 176 28.79 -8.76 -2.17
N ASN A 177 28.69 -7.45 -2.40
CA ASN A 177 28.94 -6.81 -3.69
C ASN A 177 30.22 -5.96 -3.76
N LYS A 178 31.01 -5.85 -2.68
CA LYS A 178 32.23 -5.01 -2.64
C LYS A 178 33.25 -5.29 -3.75
N SER A 179 33.42 -6.56 -4.11
CA SER A 179 34.40 -6.99 -5.12
C SER A 179 33.79 -7.32 -6.48
N ASN A 180 32.47 -7.18 -6.63
CA ASN A 180 31.78 -7.61 -7.83
C ASN A 180 31.91 -6.54 -8.91
N GLN A 181 32.32 -6.93 -10.12
CA GLN A 181 32.32 -6.03 -11.27
C GLN A 181 30.89 -5.62 -11.67
N ILE A 182 29.92 -6.52 -11.44
CA ILE A 182 28.49 -6.28 -11.65
C ILE A 182 27.77 -6.72 -10.37
N PRO A 183 27.09 -5.81 -9.64
CA PRO A 183 26.37 -6.18 -8.44
C PRO A 183 25.22 -7.17 -8.71
N HIS A 184 24.92 -8.02 -7.74
CA HIS A 184 23.77 -8.92 -7.72
C HIS A 184 22.78 -8.46 -6.64
N ILE A 185 21.48 -8.46 -6.98
CA ILE A 185 20.41 -8.07 -6.05
C ILE A 185 19.25 -9.07 -6.11
N ASP A 186 18.77 -9.47 -4.94
CA ASP A 186 17.60 -10.34 -4.78
C ASP A 186 16.30 -9.54 -4.69
N LEU A 187 16.13 -8.55 -5.57
CA LEU A 187 14.89 -7.79 -5.73
C LEU A 187 14.49 -7.75 -7.22
N PRO A 188 13.27 -8.19 -7.58
CA PRO A 188 12.82 -8.19 -8.97
C PRO A 188 12.68 -6.76 -9.49
N ALA A 189 12.89 -6.59 -10.79
CA ALA A 189 12.74 -5.31 -11.49
C ALA A 189 13.60 -4.15 -10.94
N VAL A 190 14.63 -4.44 -10.15
CA VAL A 190 15.60 -3.45 -9.67
C VAL A 190 16.91 -3.57 -10.44
N ASN A 191 17.46 -2.44 -10.90
CA ASN A 191 18.79 -2.41 -11.50
C ASN A 191 19.86 -2.52 -10.39
N PRO A 192 20.69 -3.57 -10.36
CA PRO A 192 21.64 -3.80 -9.26
C PRO A 192 22.69 -2.69 -9.13
N SER A 193 23.25 -2.21 -10.25
CA SER A 193 24.26 -1.15 -10.25
C SER A 193 23.69 0.15 -9.72
N ARG A 194 22.48 0.52 -10.18
CA ARG A 194 21.79 1.72 -9.71
C ARG A 194 21.46 1.65 -8.22
N PHE A 195 21.05 0.48 -7.74
CA PHE A 195 20.79 0.25 -6.33
C PHE A 195 22.07 0.41 -5.52
N PHE A 196 23.17 -0.25 -5.93
CA PHE A 196 24.47 -0.14 -5.27
C PHE A 196 24.98 1.31 -5.18
N GLU A 197 24.95 2.06 -6.29
CA GLU A 197 25.30 3.48 -6.32
C GLU A 197 24.43 4.31 -5.37
N THR A 198 23.12 4.07 -5.38
CA THR A 198 22.15 4.80 -4.55
C THR A 198 22.42 4.60 -3.06
N ILE A 199 22.66 3.36 -2.64
CA ILE A 199 22.96 3.04 -1.25
C ILE A 199 24.33 3.60 -0.84
N SER A 200 25.33 3.45 -1.71
CA SER A 200 26.68 3.97 -1.43
C SER A 200 26.67 5.49 -1.28
N GLU A 201 25.96 6.20 -2.14
CA GLU A 201 25.80 7.65 -2.06
C GLU A 201 25.15 8.09 -0.75
N LEU A 202 24.07 7.42 -0.30
CA LEU A 202 23.42 7.75 0.98
C LEU A 202 24.33 7.49 2.19
N LYS A 203 25.23 6.52 2.09
CA LYS A 203 26.20 6.20 3.15
C LYS A 203 27.34 7.23 3.21
N ASP A 204 27.83 7.67 2.05
CA ASP A 204 28.91 8.64 1.94
C ASP A 204 28.45 10.09 2.20
N HIS A 205 27.15 10.36 1.99
CA HIS A 205 26.52 11.67 2.13
C HIS A 205 25.34 11.62 3.13
N PRO A 206 25.60 11.52 4.45
CA PRO A 206 24.55 11.38 5.46
C PRO A 206 23.59 12.59 5.55
N GLU A 207 23.97 13.75 5.00
CA GLU A 207 23.10 14.92 4.84
C GLU A 207 21.95 14.67 3.85
N LYS A 208 22.09 13.71 2.94
CA LYS A 208 21.03 13.26 2.03
C LYS A 208 20.22 12.19 2.73
N VAL A 209 18.98 12.53 3.06
CA VAL A 209 18.12 11.62 3.84
C VAL A 209 17.32 10.61 3.00
N THR A 210 17.17 10.88 1.71
CA THR A 210 16.46 10.00 0.76
C THR A 210 17.10 10.02 -0.61
N LYS A 211 16.97 8.90 -1.34
CA LYS A 211 17.35 8.79 -2.74
C LYS A 211 16.44 7.80 -3.48
N THR A 212 15.88 8.25 -4.60
CA THR A 212 15.05 7.40 -5.46
C THR A 212 15.92 6.36 -6.17
N ILE A 213 15.56 5.08 -5.99
CA ILE A 213 16.15 3.93 -6.67
C ILE A 213 15.52 3.79 -8.07
N SER A 214 14.19 3.79 -8.15
CA SER A 214 13.43 3.65 -9.41
C SER A 214 12.14 4.47 -9.41
N LEU A 215 11.74 4.92 -10.61
CA LEU A 215 10.49 5.67 -10.88
C LEU A 215 9.28 4.74 -11.10
N GLY A 216 9.25 3.65 -10.33
CA GLY A 216 8.22 2.63 -10.35
C GLY A 216 8.43 1.70 -9.20
N GLY A 217 7.35 1.27 -8.57
CA GLY A 217 7.37 0.31 -7.49
C GLY A 217 7.59 -1.12 -7.94
N ILE A 218 8.11 -1.93 -7.02
CA ILE A 218 8.27 -3.38 -7.19
C ILE A 218 7.12 -4.16 -6.55
N LEU A 219 6.16 -3.47 -5.89
CA LEU A 219 5.08 -4.10 -5.10
C LEU A 219 4.27 -5.13 -5.91
N ARG A 220 4.09 -4.86 -7.21
CA ARG A 220 3.42 -5.80 -8.12
C ARG A 220 4.16 -7.13 -8.21
N ASP A 221 5.48 -7.06 -8.28
CA ASP A 221 6.39 -8.16 -8.60
C ASP A 221 6.87 -8.92 -7.35
N ILE A 222 6.87 -8.28 -6.17
CA ILE A 222 7.32 -8.91 -4.92
C ILE A 222 6.19 -9.51 -4.09
N SER A 223 6.48 -10.62 -3.43
CA SER A 223 5.66 -11.16 -2.36
C SER A 223 5.35 -10.16 -1.25
N TYR A 224 4.16 -10.26 -0.65
CA TYR A 224 3.92 -9.63 0.64
C TYR A 224 4.86 -10.16 1.74
N LYS A 225 5.52 -11.31 1.53
CA LYS A 225 6.59 -11.84 2.41
C LYS A 225 7.83 -10.96 2.46
N PHE A 226 8.07 -10.14 1.45
CA PHE A 226 9.18 -9.20 1.41
C PHE A 226 8.84 -7.87 2.08
N LEU A 227 7.77 -7.80 2.87
CA LEU A 227 7.40 -6.61 3.63
C LEU A 227 7.69 -6.84 5.11
N LYS A 228 8.40 -5.90 5.74
CA LYS A 228 8.92 -6.09 7.10
C LYS A 228 7.90 -5.79 8.21
N HIS A 229 7.16 -4.70 8.07
CA HIS A 229 6.35 -4.14 9.17
C HIS A 229 4.86 -4.03 8.87
N GLY A 230 4.47 -3.61 7.67
CA GLY A 230 3.10 -3.20 7.38
C GLY A 230 3.05 -1.97 6.49
N PHE A 231 1.94 -1.24 6.59
CA PHE A 231 1.61 -0.12 5.73
C PHE A 231 1.35 1.13 6.54
N TRP A 232 1.81 2.27 6.03
CA TRP A 232 1.61 3.56 6.63
C TRP A 232 0.89 4.48 5.68
N PHE A 233 -0.19 5.09 6.16
CA PHE A 233 -0.70 6.32 5.59
C PHE A 233 -0.09 7.50 6.37
N ALA A 234 0.47 8.48 5.67
CA ALA A 234 1.02 9.69 6.27
C ALA A 234 0.38 10.95 5.71
N CYS A 235 0.29 11.98 6.55
CA CYS A 235 -0.18 13.33 6.23
C CYS A 235 0.47 14.34 7.18
N CYS A 236 1.53 15.02 6.74
CA CYS A 236 2.34 15.90 7.57
C CYS A 236 2.86 15.15 8.83
N ASP A 237 2.41 15.54 10.02
CA ASP A 237 2.78 14.91 11.29
C ASP A 237 1.87 13.72 11.67
N GLU A 238 0.78 13.50 10.94
CA GLU A 238 -0.15 12.38 11.18
C GLU A 238 0.32 11.12 10.46
N ILE A 239 0.25 9.99 11.17
CA ILE A 239 0.51 8.67 10.59
C ILE A 239 -0.53 7.67 11.09
N LYS A 240 -1.02 6.83 10.18
CA LYS A 240 -1.89 5.69 10.49
C LYS A 240 -1.24 4.41 10.01
N TYR A 241 -1.00 3.50 10.95
CA TYR A 241 -0.25 2.27 10.73
C TYR A 241 -1.17 1.05 10.71
N PHE A 242 -0.94 0.18 9.74
CA PHE A 242 -1.59 -1.11 9.56
C PHE A 242 -0.51 -2.21 9.56
N PRO A 243 -0.25 -2.86 10.72
CA PRO A 243 0.78 -3.88 10.83
C PRO A 243 0.47 -5.12 9.99
N MET A 244 1.52 -5.75 9.46
CA MET A 244 1.40 -7.14 9.02
C MET A 244 1.27 -8.06 10.24
N PRO A 245 0.43 -9.12 10.16
CA PRO A 245 0.42 -10.16 11.19
C PRO A 245 1.78 -10.85 11.29
N SER A 246 2.08 -11.44 12.44
CA SER A 246 3.32 -12.19 12.61
C SER A 246 3.35 -13.41 11.67
N VAL A 247 4.54 -13.95 11.39
CA VAL A 247 4.65 -15.18 10.57
C VAL A 247 3.85 -16.33 11.19
N GLU A 248 3.88 -16.47 12.51
CA GLU A 248 3.09 -17.47 13.23
C GLU A 248 1.58 -17.27 13.00
N GLU A 249 1.08 -16.02 13.08
CA GLU A 249 -0.32 -15.73 12.79
C GLU A 249 -0.69 -15.96 11.32
N LEU A 250 0.23 -15.68 10.40
CA LEU A 250 0.05 -15.95 8.97
C LEU A 250 -0.03 -17.46 8.68
N GLU A 251 0.76 -18.27 9.37
CA GLU A 251 0.80 -19.72 9.23
C GLU A 251 -0.37 -20.43 9.91
N ASP A 252 -0.92 -19.86 10.98
CA ASP A 252 -2.05 -20.41 11.72
C ASP A 252 -3.38 -19.77 11.29
N LYS A 253 -3.65 -18.55 11.76
CA LYS A 253 -4.94 -17.86 11.60
C LYS A 253 -5.24 -17.48 10.15
N TYR A 254 -4.23 -17.05 9.40
CA TYR A 254 -4.38 -16.53 8.04
C TYR A 254 -3.84 -17.48 6.96
N PHE A 255 -3.73 -18.78 7.27
CA PHE A 255 -3.21 -19.78 6.33
C PHE A 255 -3.98 -19.81 5.00
N TYR A 256 -5.29 -19.53 5.04
CA TYR A 256 -6.16 -19.45 3.86
C TYR A 256 -5.68 -18.42 2.83
N TRP A 257 -5.00 -17.37 3.29
CA TRP A 257 -4.40 -16.30 2.50
C TRP A 257 -2.91 -16.58 2.27
N TRP A 258 -2.17 -16.92 3.32
CA TRP A 258 -0.71 -17.08 3.32
C TRP A 258 -0.17 -18.06 2.28
N LYS A 259 -0.86 -19.19 2.07
CA LYS A 259 -0.45 -20.20 1.08
C LYS A 259 -0.51 -19.72 -0.38
N PHE A 260 -1.16 -18.58 -0.64
CA PHE A 260 -1.27 -17.98 -1.96
C PHE A 260 -0.47 -16.69 -2.12
N VAL A 261 0.24 -16.27 -1.07
CA VAL A 261 1.13 -15.11 -1.12
C VAL A 261 2.34 -15.48 -1.98
N ARG A 262 2.37 -14.90 -3.17
CA ARG A 262 3.47 -14.97 -4.14
C ARG A 262 4.24 -13.69 -4.15
#